data_AF-A0A2W4QBY1-F1
#
_entry.id   AF-A0A2W4QBY1-F1
#
_cell.length_a   1.000
_cell.length_b   1.000
_cell.length_c   1.000
_cell.angle_alpha   90.00
_cell.angle_beta   90.00
_cell.angle_gamma   90.00
#
_symmetry.space_group_name_H-M   'P 1'
#
loop_
_entity.id
_entity.type
_entity.pdbx_description
1 polymer ?
#
loop_
_entity_poly.entity_id
_entity_poly.type
_entity_poly.pdbx_seq_one_letter_code
_entity_poly.pdbx_strand_id
1 'polypeptide(L)'
;MEVRASRLIAAAPERVLRALTDPDELARWSGVEAEITDSLYLLRGESVPTGALGGRLLAASDRGLRFEWPLAGEVSQVEIELEPVPQGGDPPADYTRVSVHHRGIPKDALPARCPEESWQCLWVLWLRLLQGWVERAEALPRFSFRPPFGAVVERSVEIDAPPERVWAALVDPALRQRWLGVPLGPELRREEGRLLVCAFELEQPATTVTWRLEPLPGGRTWVTLREEGLTCDAIDNHLGWHDWLVALALEVARPRIRQTVAIAAPPDRVWPWVGAEEGLRRWYAGSIHLRPEAGSPVALGEDGRQGRGRVVEVVPERLLRFAWTEAESGWSGPELPGAGTEGGGPLQTVIELQPEGRGTRVWLTHSGFERLPAEGRLEVFERCRRAWAAGDRLQALKRLAEGAMEPIRLHLNARREHVFAAWTRPELLVRWWGPDAQAEVDLRVGGRYRLSMQFEWGALVCVREYREIVPPERLVFTFAWEGDPSGEETRVTLLRGGGGGGPRPRWDTR
;
A
#
# COMPACT_ATOMS: atom_id res chain seq x y z
N MET A 1 0.17 41.44 -0.93
CA MET A 1 -0.25 40.42 -1.93
C MET A 1 -1.03 39.33 -1.23
N GLU A 2 -1.86 38.60 -1.97
CA GLU A 2 -2.56 37.41 -1.48
C GLU A 2 -2.26 36.22 -2.41
N VAL A 3 -2.15 35.03 -1.83
CA VAL A 3 -1.88 33.78 -2.56
C VAL A 3 -2.89 32.73 -2.15
N ARG A 4 -3.36 31.97 -3.13
CA ARG A 4 -4.24 30.82 -2.92
C ARG A 4 -3.66 29.59 -3.62
N ALA A 5 -3.66 28.46 -2.92
CA ALA A 5 -3.31 27.16 -3.47
C ALA A 5 -4.31 26.12 -2.95
N SER A 6 -4.61 25.10 -3.74
CA SER A 6 -5.48 24.02 -3.29
C SER A 6 -5.08 22.68 -3.87
N ARG A 7 -5.44 21.60 -3.17
CA ARG A 7 -5.10 20.24 -3.57
C ARG A 7 -6.13 19.24 -3.06
N LEU A 8 -6.45 18.24 -3.87
CA LEU A 8 -7.23 17.08 -3.43
C LEU A 8 -6.25 15.98 -2.97
N ILE A 9 -6.45 15.45 -1.77
CA ILE A 9 -5.64 14.38 -1.18
C ILE A 9 -6.55 13.21 -0.85
N ALA A 10 -6.15 11.99 -1.25
CA ALA A 10 -6.89 10.75 -0.99
C ALA A 10 -6.69 10.26 0.46
N ALA A 11 -7.13 11.07 1.43
CA ALA A 11 -7.24 10.71 2.83
C ALA A 11 -8.31 11.54 3.56
N ALA A 12 -8.81 11.01 4.68
CA ALA A 12 -9.73 11.71 5.58
C ALA A 12 -9.09 12.97 6.22
N PRO A 13 -9.88 14.00 6.58
CA PRO A 13 -9.36 15.25 7.12
C PRO A 13 -8.46 15.08 8.35
N GLU A 14 -8.77 14.11 9.21
CA GLU A 14 -8.00 13.81 10.43
C GLU A 14 -6.59 13.34 10.10
N ARG A 15 -6.44 12.54 9.04
CA ARG A 15 -5.14 12.03 8.58
C ARG A 15 -4.29 13.16 8.02
N VAL A 16 -4.89 14.07 7.25
CA VAL A 16 -4.22 15.24 6.68
C VAL A 16 -3.82 16.22 7.79
N LEU A 17 -4.72 16.49 8.73
CA LEU A 17 -4.48 17.35 9.88
C LEU A 17 -3.32 16.82 10.74
N ARG A 18 -3.27 15.51 10.98
CA ARG A 18 -2.13 14.89 11.67
C ARG A 18 -0.81 15.17 10.97
N ALA A 19 -0.74 15.00 9.65
CA ALA A 19 0.49 15.28 8.90
C ALA A 19 0.89 16.77 8.96
N LEU A 20 -0.06 17.68 9.18
CA LEU A 20 0.18 19.11 9.36
C LEU A 20 0.52 19.52 10.80
N THR A 21 0.25 18.69 11.81
CA THR A 21 0.32 19.11 13.23
C THR A 21 1.23 18.25 14.10
N ASP A 22 1.50 17.00 13.71
CA ASP A 22 2.46 16.11 14.36
C ASP A 22 3.88 16.54 13.95
N PRO A 23 4.73 17.03 14.88
CA PRO A 23 6.06 17.55 14.54
C PRO A 23 6.98 16.51 13.89
N ASP A 24 6.90 15.25 14.32
CA ASP A 24 7.74 14.17 13.79
C ASP A 24 7.31 13.82 12.35
N GLU A 25 6.01 13.79 12.12
CA GLU A 25 5.47 13.53 10.79
C GLU A 25 5.77 14.67 9.83
N LEU A 26 5.55 15.92 10.29
CA LEU A 26 5.81 17.12 9.53
C LEU A 26 7.27 17.21 9.11
N ALA A 27 8.19 16.96 10.04
CA ALA A 27 9.62 16.99 9.77
C ALA A 27 10.04 15.94 8.72
N ARG A 28 9.40 14.77 8.70
CA ARG A 28 9.72 13.70 7.74
C ARG A 28 9.36 14.07 6.31
N TRP A 29 8.19 14.65 6.07
CA TRP A 29 7.74 14.93 4.70
C TRP A 29 8.21 16.28 4.15
N SER A 30 8.40 17.28 5.01
CA SER A 30 8.81 18.63 4.60
C SER A 30 10.32 18.89 4.71
N GLY A 31 11.03 18.10 5.53
CA GLY A 31 12.45 18.30 5.81
C GLY A 31 12.75 19.53 6.67
N VAL A 32 11.74 20.10 7.36
CA VAL A 32 11.90 21.23 8.30
C VAL A 32 11.88 20.73 9.74
N GLU A 33 12.51 21.48 10.64
CA GLU A 33 12.27 21.37 12.07
C GLU A 33 10.94 22.03 12.40
N ALA A 34 10.10 21.33 13.17
CA ALA A 34 8.77 21.78 13.52
C ALA A 34 8.67 22.05 15.03
N GLU A 35 8.20 23.24 15.39
CA GLU A 35 7.90 23.65 16.76
C GLU A 35 6.42 24.05 16.81
N ILE A 36 5.58 23.12 17.28
CA ILE A 36 4.13 23.26 17.29
C ILE A 36 3.63 23.16 18.73
N THR A 37 2.88 24.18 19.16
CA THR A 37 2.20 24.26 20.46
C THR A 37 0.81 24.87 20.28
N ASP A 38 0.01 24.95 21.34
CA ASP A 38 -1.32 25.57 21.31
C ASP A 38 -1.32 27.05 20.86
N SER A 39 -0.16 27.73 20.88
CA SER A 39 -0.01 29.15 20.52
C SER A 39 1.03 29.42 19.44
N LEU A 40 1.73 28.41 18.95
CA LEU A 40 2.85 28.56 18.04
C LEU A 40 2.80 27.48 16.96
N TYR A 41 2.95 27.90 15.71
CA TYR A 41 3.14 27.03 14.56
C TYR A 41 4.35 27.54 13.79
N LEU A 42 5.53 26.99 14.09
CA LEU A 42 6.79 27.52 13.59
C LEU A 42 7.64 26.41 12.99
N LEU A 43 8.01 26.60 11.73
CA LEU A 43 8.73 25.62 10.92
C LEU A 43 10.03 26.26 10.45
N ARG A 44 11.18 25.59 10.63
CA ARG A 44 12.50 26.13 10.29
C ARG A 44 13.26 25.17 9.41
N GLY A 45 13.85 25.66 8.34
CA GLY A 45 14.63 24.80 7.47
C GLY A 45 14.93 25.41 6.11
N GLU A 46 15.77 24.71 5.36
CA GLU A 46 16.21 25.14 4.05
C GLU A 46 15.13 25.04 2.98
N SER A 47 14.07 24.25 3.22
CA SER A 47 12.88 24.15 2.39
C SER A 47 11.86 25.27 2.65
N VAL A 48 12.26 26.32 3.38
CA VAL A 48 11.49 27.56 3.56
C VAL A 48 12.28 28.73 2.97
N PRO A 49 11.70 29.54 2.04
CA PRO A 49 12.39 30.64 1.37
C PRO A 49 12.98 31.69 2.32
N THR A 50 12.31 31.95 3.44
CA THR A 50 12.73 32.89 4.49
C THR A 50 13.52 32.24 5.62
N GLY A 51 13.82 30.93 5.52
CA GLY A 51 14.43 30.12 6.58
C GLY A 51 13.50 29.72 7.73
N ALA A 52 12.41 30.47 7.94
CA ALA A 52 11.36 30.15 8.91
C ALA A 52 9.96 30.50 8.39
N LEU A 53 9.02 29.57 8.57
CA LEU A 53 7.61 29.67 8.19
C LEU A 53 6.74 29.64 9.44
N GLY A 54 5.79 30.56 9.50
CA GLY A 54 4.81 30.61 10.58
C GLY A 54 5.25 31.42 11.78
N GLY A 55 4.53 31.26 12.88
CA GLY A 55 4.53 32.16 14.02
C GLY A 55 3.32 31.86 14.92
N ARG A 56 2.66 32.92 15.40
CA ARG A 56 1.56 32.77 16.37
C ARG A 56 0.40 31.98 15.78
N LEU A 57 0.06 30.86 16.40
CA LEU A 57 -1.13 30.07 16.05
C LEU A 57 -2.38 30.82 16.53
N LEU A 58 -3.31 31.09 15.62
CA LEU A 58 -4.55 31.82 15.90
C LEU A 58 -5.73 30.87 16.12
N ALA A 59 -5.77 29.76 15.38
CA ALA A 59 -6.79 28.74 15.49
C ALA A 59 -6.27 27.39 14.97
N ALA A 60 -6.69 26.31 15.61
CA ALA A 60 -6.52 24.94 15.13
C ALA A 60 -7.79 24.14 15.43
N SER A 61 -8.33 23.46 14.42
CA SER A 61 -9.49 22.58 14.55
C SER A 61 -9.39 21.38 13.60
N ASP A 62 -10.38 20.50 13.68
CA ASP A 62 -10.62 19.40 12.73
C ASP A 62 -10.76 19.88 11.26
N ARG A 63 -11.09 21.16 11.06
CA ARG A 63 -11.26 21.79 9.74
C ARG A 63 -10.04 22.57 9.25
N GLY A 64 -8.93 22.57 10.00
CA GLY A 64 -7.69 23.18 9.57
C GLY A 64 -7.05 24.12 10.59
N LEU A 65 -6.18 25.01 10.10
CA LEU A 65 -5.25 25.81 10.92
C LEU A 65 -5.21 27.25 10.43
N ARG A 66 -5.05 28.21 11.35
CA ARG A 66 -4.81 29.62 11.02
C ARG A 66 -3.69 30.15 11.89
N PHE A 67 -2.70 30.79 11.29
CA PHE A 67 -1.54 31.34 12.00
C PHE A 67 -1.02 32.62 11.36
N GLU A 68 -0.27 33.39 12.15
CA GLU A 68 0.46 34.56 11.70
C GLU A 68 1.86 34.19 11.24
N TRP A 69 2.33 34.84 10.19
CA TRP A 69 3.67 34.69 9.68
C TRP A 69 4.34 36.07 9.51
N PRO A 70 5.28 36.41 10.43
CA PRO A 70 6.07 37.63 10.33
C PRO A 70 7.01 37.58 9.11
N LEU A 71 6.86 38.54 8.20
CA LEU A 71 7.62 38.67 6.95
C LEU A 71 8.09 40.12 6.78
N ALA A 72 9.39 40.34 6.60
CA ALA A 72 9.99 41.67 6.38
C ALA A 72 9.53 42.77 7.37
N GLY A 73 9.24 42.40 8.63
CA GLY A 73 8.78 43.34 9.67
C GLY A 73 7.27 43.61 9.69
N GLU A 74 6.51 43.03 8.77
CA GLU A 74 5.04 43.03 8.75
C GLU A 74 4.50 41.64 9.11
N VAL A 75 3.21 41.57 9.50
CA VAL A 75 2.56 40.31 9.86
C VAL A 75 1.59 39.90 8.75
N SER A 76 1.90 38.79 8.09
CA SER A 76 1.00 38.13 7.15
C SER A 76 0.18 37.05 7.86
N GLN A 77 -0.92 36.59 7.26
CA GLN A 77 -1.80 35.56 7.83
C GLN A 77 -1.95 34.39 6.87
N VAL A 78 -1.80 33.17 7.38
CA VAL A 78 -1.99 31.93 6.63
C VAL A 78 -3.18 31.17 7.21
N GLU A 79 -4.04 30.69 6.33
CA GLU A 79 -5.20 29.87 6.64
C GLU A 79 -5.15 28.60 5.79
N ILE A 80 -5.18 27.45 6.44
CA ILE A 80 -5.24 26.13 5.82
C ILE A 80 -6.60 25.54 6.16
N GLU A 81 -7.42 25.25 5.16
CA GLU A 81 -8.76 24.70 5.30
C GLU A 81 -8.78 23.25 4.80
N LEU A 82 -9.45 22.38 5.54
CA LEU A 82 -9.66 20.96 5.24
C LEU A 82 -11.15 20.72 5.01
N GLU A 83 -11.53 20.48 3.77
CA GLU A 83 -12.91 20.19 3.37
C GLU A 83 -13.04 18.73 2.92
N PRO A 84 -13.85 17.89 3.60
CA PRO A 84 -14.11 16.55 3.11
C PRO A 84 -14.89 16.62 1.80
N VAL A 85 -14.40 15.92 0.78
CA VAL A 85 -15.04 15.85 -0.54
C VAL A 85 -15.59 14.44 -0.73
N PRO A 86 -16.92 14.25 -0.67
CA PRO A 86 -17.52 12.98 -1.03
C PRO A 86 -17.35 12.76 -2.53
N GLN A 87 -16.66 11.70 -2.95
CA GLN A 87 -16.77 11.20 -4.32
C GLN A 87 -17.70 9.99 -4.36
N GLY A 88 -18.59 9.97 -5.36
CA GLY A 88 -19.36 8.78 -5.70
C GLY A 88 -18.45 7.69 -6.28
N GLY A 89 -18.50 6.51 -5.69
CA GLY A 89 -17.75 5.30 -6.06
C GLY A 89 -17.78 4.32 -4.88
N ASP A 90 -17.74 3.01 -5.14
CA ASP A 90 -17.77 1.95 -4.11
C ASP A 90 -16.45 1.15 -4.14
N PRO A 91 -15.61 1.20 -3.08
CA PRO A 91 -15.80 1.97 -1.85
C PRO A 91 -15.42 3.45 -2.03
N PRO A 92 -15.98 4.38 -1.23
CA PRO A 92 -15.55 5.77 -1.24
C PRO A 92 -14.13 5.85 -0.67
N ALA A 93 -13.18 6.37 -1.45
CA ALA A 93 -11.95 6.88 -0.87
C ALA A 93 -12.28 8.21 -0.17
N ASP A 94 -11.95 8.33 1.12
CA ASP A 94 -12.10 9.60 1.83
C ASP A 94 -11.14 10.62 1.20
N TYR A 95 -11.67 11.60 0.46
CA TYR A 95 -10.87 12.69 -0.08
C TYR A 95 -11.02 13.93 0.78
N THR A 96 -9.91 14.65 0.94
CA THR A 96 -9.89 15.98 1.56
C THR A 96 -9.36 17.00 0.57
N ARG A 97 -10.11 18.07 0.35
CA ARG A 97 -9.61 19.27 -0.30
C ARG A 97 -8.89 20.13 0.73
N VAL A 98 -7.59 20.28 0.53
CA VAL A 98 -6.73 21.15 1.33
C VAL A 98 -6.59 22.46 0.58
N SER A 99 -7.03 23.57 1.17
CA SER A 99 -6.91 24.91 0.60
C SER A 99 -6.03 25.76 1.49
N VAL A 100 -5.05 26.46 0.91
CA VAL A 100 -4.22 27.43 1.61
C VAL A 100 -4.52 28.83 1.10
N HIS A 101 -4.74 29.76 2.01
CA HIS A 101 -4.94 31.17 1.75
C HIS A 101 -3.97 32.00 2.59
N HIS A 102 -3.01 32.65 1.91
CA HIS A 102 -1.98 33.47 2.53
C HIS A 102 -2.21 34.94 2.16
N ARG A 103 -2.54 35.77 3.16
CA ARG A 103 -2.90 37.19 3.01
C ARG A 103 -1.89 38.09 3.67
N GLY A 104 -1.80 39.34 3.18
CA GLY A 104 -0.93 40.36 3.78
C GLY A 104 0.56 40.12 3.52
N ILE A 105 0.92 39.51 2.38
CA ILE A 105 2.32 39.28 2.00
C ILE A 105 2.95 40.62 1.57
N PRO A 106 4.03 41.10 2.22
CA PRO A 106 4.73 42.31 1.80
C PRO A 106 5.44 42.12 0.46
N LYS A 107 5.53 43.17 -0.37
CA LYS A 107 6.17 43.08 -1.69
C LYS A 107 7.67 42.76 -1.62
N ASP A 108 8.34 43.26 -0.59
CA ASP A 108 9.79 43.07 -0.38
C ASP A 108 10.12 41.86 0.52
N ALA A 109 9.15 40.96 0.73
CA ALA A 109 9.29 39.83 1.66
C ALA A 109 10.26 38.74 1.17
N LEU A 110 10.62 38.74 -0.11
CA LEU A 110 11.62 37.84 -0.69
C LEU A 110 12.93 38.59 -0.98
N PRO A 111 14.09 37.90 -0.96
CA PRO A 111 15.32 38.47 -1.51
C PRO A 111 15.09 38.97 -2.94
N ALA A 112 15.69 40.10 -3.32
CA ALA A 112 15.47 40.83 -4.59
C ALA A 112 15.69 40.03 -5.90
N ARG A 113 16.00 38.73 -5.83
CA ARG A 113 16.19 37.80 -6.95
C ARG A 113 15.08 36.75 -7.08
N CYS A 114 14.06 36.75 -6.21
CA CYS A 114 12.94 35.82 -6.26
C CYS A 114 11.70 36.53 -6.86
N PRO A 115 11.09 36.01 -7.95
CA PRO A 115 9.89 36.60 -8.56
C PRO A 115 8.70 36.69 -7.57
N GLU A 116 7.77 37.62 -7.77
CA GLU A 116 6.56 37.77 -6.92
C GLU A 116 5.72 36.47 -6.89
N GLU A 117 5.75 35.68 -7.96
CA GLU A 117 5.06 34.41 -8.16
C GLU A 117 5.56 33.28 -7.24
N SER A 118 6.75 33.42 -6.65
CA SER A 118 7.41 32.39 -5.83
C SER A 118 6.59 31.97 -4.60
N TRP A 119 5.76 32.87 -4.06
CA TRP A 119 4.86 32.56 -2.94
C TRP A 119 3.75 31.58 -3.31
N GLN A 120 3.23 31.68 -4.54
CA GLN A 120 2.23 30.75 -5.05
C GLN A 120 2.84 29.36 -5.26
N CYS A 121 4.05 29.32 -5.81
CA CYS A 121 4.74 28.06 -5.98
C CYS A 121 5.02 27.40 -4.62
N LEU A 122 5.51 28.13 -3.60
CA LEU A 122 5.78 27.57 -2.26
C LEU A 122 4.62 26.73 -1.71
N TRP A 123 3.39 27.26 -1.76
CA TRP A 123 2.22 26.54 -1.24
C TRP A 123 1.82 25.35 -2.11
N VAL A 124 1.95 25.46 -3.44
CA VAL A 124 1.74 24.31 -4.35
C VAL A 124 2.74 23.18 -4.06
N LEU A 125 4.00 23.51 -3.78
CA LEU A 125 5.05 22.56 -3.40
C LEU A 125 4.72 21.83 -2.11
N TRP A 126 4.39 22.59 -1.08
CA TRP A 126 4.05 22.04 0.24
C TRP A 126 2.86 21.10 0.15
N LEU A 127 1.82 21.46 -0.63
CA LEU A 127 0.67 20.59 -0.86
C LEU A 127 1.03 19.33 -1.68
N ARG A 128 1.98 19.38 -2.61
CA ARG A 128 2.52 18.16 -3.29
C ARG A 128 3.22 17.25 -2.30
N LEU A 129 4.11 17.79 -1.46
CA LEU A 129 4.87 17.02 -0.48
C LEU A 129 3.92 16.33 0.52
N LEU A 130 2.96 17.09 1.06
CA LEU A 130 1.92 16.59 1.94
C LEU A 130 1.11 15.48 1.28
N GLN A 131 0.66 15.66 0.04
CA GLN A 131 -0.09 14.63 -0.70
C GLN A 131 0.73 13.34 -0.86
N GLY A 132 1.98 13.43 -1.33
CA GLY A 132 2.81 12.24 -1.54
C GLY A 132 3.08 11.49 -0.24
N TRP A 133 3.29 12.20 0.86
CA TRP A 133 3.46 11.58 2.17
C TRP A 133 2.17 10.93 2.68
N VAL A 134 1.04 11.64 2.62
CA VAL A 134 -0.25 11.15 3.14
C VAL A 134 -0.74 9.94 2.34
N GLU A 135 -0.61 9.96 1.02
CA GLU A 135 -1.12 8.90 0.13
C GLU A 135 -0.16 7.71 -0.01
N ARG A 136 1.16 7.92 0.10
CA ARG A 136 2.16 6.90 -0.25
C ARG A 136 3.20 6.62 0.84
N ALA A 137 3.19 7.37 1.94
CA ALA A 137 4.24 7.34 2.99
C ALA A 137 5.66 7.50 2.43
N GLU A 138 5.78 8.22 1.30
CA GLU A 138 7.03 8.39 0.58
C GLU A 138 7.61 9.76 0.87
N ALA A 139 8.88 9.80 1.30
CA ALA A 139 9.61 11.05 1.43
C ALA A 139 9.94 11.60 0.03
N LEU A 140 9.13 12.56 -0.43
CA LEU A 140 9.40 13.34 -1.63
C LEU A 140 10.71 14.16 -1.46
N PRO A 141 11.35 14.61 -2.56
CA PRO A 141 12.70 15.17 -2.48
C PRO A 141 12.67 16.48 -1.68
N ARG A 142 13.73 16.72 -0.92
CA ARG A 142 13.87 17.94 -0.11
C ARG A 142 14.32 19.08 -1.00
N PHE A 143 13.59 20.20 -0.96
CA PHE A 143 13.97 21.42 -1.66
C PHE A 143 14.87 22.28 -0.77
N SER A 144 15.83 22.99 -1.36
CA SER A 144 16.62 24.01 -0.67
C SER A 144 16.45 25.34 -1.41
N PHE A 145 16.12 26.40 -0.67
CA PHE A 145 16.01 27.76 -1.19
C PHE A 145 17.33 28.54 -1.04
N ARG A 146 18.50 27.87 -0.97
CA ARG A 146 19.81 28.54 -0.90
C ARG A 146 20.27 29.03 -2.28
N PRO A 147 20.96 30.19 -2.37
CA PRO A 147 21.62 30.62 -3.59
C PRO A 147 22.70 29.63 -4.10
N PRO A 148 22.89 29.51 -5.42
CA PRO A 148 22.05 30.10 -6.47
C PRO A 148 20.65 29.49 -6.42
N PHE A 149 19.62 30.36 -6.43
CA PHE A 149 18.23 29.91 -6.29
C PHE A 149 17.89 29.02 -7.47
N GLY A 150 17.62 27.76 -7.17
CA GLY A 150 17.18 26.72 -8.08
C GLY A 150 16.86 25.51 -7.22
N ALA A 151 15.66 24.97 -7.33
CA ALA A 151 15.34 23.77 -6.59
C ALA A 151 16.34 22.68 -7.01
N VAL A 152 17.03 22.10 -6.02
CA VAL A 152 17.88 20.93 -6.25
C VAL A 152 17.02 19.71 -6.05
N VAL A 153 16.81 18.93 -7.09
CA VAL A 153 16.14 17.64 -7.00
C VAL A 153 17.19 16.56 -7.11
N GLU A 154 17.34 15.77 -6.04
CA GLU A 154 18.20 14.60 -6.05
C GLU A 154 17.37 13.34 -5.84
N ARG A 155 17.62 12.34 -6.68
CA ARG A 155 16.97 11.03 -6.66
C ARG A 155 17.98 9.94 -6.89
N SER A 156 17.82 8.84 -6.19
CA SER A 156 18.69 7.69 -6.37
C SER A 156 17.91 6.39 -6.43
N VAL A 157 18.43 5.43 -7.19
CA VAL A 157 17.89 4.08 -7.29
C VAL A 157 19.04 3.08 -7.40
N GLU A 158 18.88 1.92 -6.80
CA GLU A 158 19.75 0.77 -7.04
C GLU A 158 19.24 0.00 -8.27
N ILE A 159 20.11 -0.23 -9.25
CA ILE A 159 19.82 -0.99 -10.46
C ILE A 159 20.60 -2.31 -10.41
N ASP A 160 19.89 -3.44 -10.57
CA ASP A 160 20.47 -4.80 -10.67
C ASP A 160 21.10 -5.03 -12.07
N ALA A 161 22.06 -4.17 -12.41
CA ALA A 161 22.83 -4.18 -13.65
C ALA A 161 24.16 -3.46 -13.46
N PRO A 162 25.21 -3.83 -14.22
CA PRO A 162 26.52 -3.22 -14.05
C PRO A 162 26.59 -1.82 -14.71
N PRO A 163 27.51 -0.94 -14.27
CA PRO A 163 27.51 0.47 -14.69
C PRO A 163 27.61 0.68 -16.19
N GLU A 164 28.34 -0.17 -16.91
CA GLU A 164 28.47 -0.12 -18.36
C GLU A 164 27.13 -0.30 -19.08
N ARG A 165 26.24 -1.12 -18.52
CA ARG A 165 24.92 -1.38 -19.09
C ARG A 165 23.96 -0.23 -18.81
N VAL A 166 24.03 0.36 -17.60
CA VAL A 166 23.29 1.57 -17.24
C VAL A 166 23.74 2.75 -18.11
N TRP A 167 25.05 2.91 -18.28
CA TRP A 167 25.63 3.93 -19.14
C TRP A 167 25.16 3.79 -20.59
N ALA A 168 25.23 2.57 -21.15
CA ALA A 168 24.75 2.30 -22.50
C ALA A 168 23.28 2.71 -22.68
N ALA A 169 22.41 2.46 -21.71
CA ALA A 169 21.01 2.87 -21.80
C ALA A 169 20.77 4.38 -21.72
N LEU A 170 21.69 5.13 -21.09
CA LEU A 170 21.65 6.59 -21.07
C LEU A 170 22.19 7.20 -22.38
N VAL A 171 23.18 6.57 -23.04
CA VAL A 171 23.86 7.17 -24.21
C VAL A 171 23.52 6.53 -25.55
N ASP A 172 22.97 5.33 -25.61
CA ASP A 172 22.53 4.73 -26.88
C ASP A 172 21.14 5.29 -27.27
N PRO A 173 20.98 5.92 -28.45
CA PRO A 173 19.70 6.51 -28.87
C PRO A 173 18.55 5.49 -28.94
N ALA A 174 18.83 4.25 -29.37
CA ALA A 174 17.82 3.22 -29.47
C ALA A 174 17.41 2.71 -28.08
N LEU A 175 18.35 2.54 -27.15
CA LEU A 175 18.03 2.18 -25.77
C LEU A 175 17.27 3.31 -25.06
N ARG A 176 17.71 4.57 -25.21
CA ARG A 176 17.02 5.75 -24.66
C ARG A 176 15.57 5.82 -25.09
N GLN A 177 15.32 5.73 -26.40
CA GLN A 177 13.96 5.79 -26.94
C GLN A 177 13.06 4.71 -26.32
N ARG A 178 13.60 3.52 -26.05
CA ARG A 178 12.84 2.39 -25.48
C ARG A 178 12.36 2.63 -24.05
N TRP A 179 13.13 3.31 -23.19
CA TRP A 179 12.72 3.53 -21.79
C TRP A 179 12.15 4.92 -21.53
N LEU A 180 12.53 5.93 -22.31
CA LEU A 180 11.95 7.28 -22.22
C LEU A 180 10.59 7.38 -22.90
N GLY A 181 10.31 6.53 -23.90
CA GLY A 181 9.06 6.57 -24.67
C GLY A 181 8.93 7.78 -25.61
N VAL A 182 9.95 8.64 -25.68
CA VAL A 182 9.99 9.83 -26.56
C VAL A 182 11.15 9.68 -27.53
N PRO A 183 10.95 9.94 -28.84
CA PRO A 183 12.03 9.93 -29.82
C PRO A 183 12.91 11.17 -29.63
N LEU A 184 13.84 11.10 -28.69
CA LEU A 184 14.93 12.05 -28.61
C LEU A 184 15.91 11.70 -29.74
N GLY A 185 16.19 12.67 -30.62
CA GLY A 185 17.06 12.47 -31.79
C GLY A 185 18.46 11.92 -31.45
N PRO A 186 19.32 11.69 -32.46
CA PRO A 186 20.63 11.08 -32.28
C PRO A 186 21.65 11.98 -31.57
N GLU A 187 21.22 13.14 -31.03
CA GLU A 187 22.11 14.22 -30.66
C GLU A 187 22.97 13.86 -29.45
N LEU A 188 24.23 13.51 -29.75
CA LEU A 188 25.28 13.21 -28.79
C LEU A 188 26.51 13.97 -29.20
N ARG A 189 26.73 15.13 -28.57
CA ARG A 189 27.89 15.98 -28.85
C ARG A 189 28.65 16.27 -27.58
N ARG A 190 29.98 16.21 -27.67
CA ARG A 190 30.85 16.67 -26.59
C ARG A 190 31.08 18.17 -26.75
N GLU A 191 30.76 18.93 -25.71
CA GLU A 191 30.98 20.37 -25.64
C GLU A 191 31.72 20.69 -24.35
N GLU A 192 32.94 21.24 -24.45
CA GLU A 192 33.71 21.74 -23.30
C GLU A 192 33.81 20.77 -22.10
N GLY A 193 33.99 19.46 -22.38
CA GLY A 193 34.07 18.43 -21.35
C GLY A 193 32.72 17.93 -20.81
N ARG A 194 31.60 18.44 -21.32
CA ARG A 194 30.23 17.97 -21.09
C ARG A 194 29.71 17.16 -22.27
N LEU A 195 28.78 16.26 -22.02
CA LEU A 195 28.11 15.47 -23.04
C LEU A 195 26.68 16.00 -23.18
N LEU A 196 26.36 16.66 -24.28
CA LEU A 196 24.96 16.95 -24.61
C LEU A 196 24.32 15.65 -25.08
N VAL A 197 23.22 15.28 -24.44
CA VAL A 197 22.48 14.03 -24.68
C VAL A 197 21.15 14.27 -25.41
N CYS A 198 20.56 15.45 -25.22
CA CYS A 198 19.37 15.92 -25.93
C CYS A 198 19.21 17.45 -25.73
N ALA A 199 18.58 18.13 -26.68
CA ALA A 199 18.14 19.51 -26.54
C ALA A 199 16.64 19.63 -26.86
N PHE A 200 15.95 20.48 -26.12
CA PHE A 200 14.56 20.84 -26.37
C PHE A 200 14.41 22.35 -26.17
N GLU A 201 13.60 22.99 -27.02
CA GLU A 201 13.20 24.37 -26.81
C GLU A 201 12.13 24.41 -25.72
N LEU A 202 12.46 25.03 -24.59
CA LEU A 202 11.52 25.31 -23.52
C LEU A 202 11.55 26.81 -23.24
N GLU A 203 10.37 27.38 -22.95
CA GLU A 203 10.23 28.72 -22.37
C GLU A 203 10.61 28.72 -20.87
N GLN A 204 11.66 27.99 -20.49
CA GLN A 204 12.12 27.86 -19.10
C GLN A 204 13.63 28.11 -19.03
N PRO A 205 14.14 28.63 -17.89
CA PRO A 205 15.58 28.74 -17.67
C PRO A 205 16.27 27.38 -17.79
N ALA A 206 17.48 27.36 -18.34
CA ALA A 206 18.24 26.13 -18.47
C ALA A 206 18.53 25.50 -17.10
N THR A 207 18.13 24.24 -16.92
CA THR A 207 18.51 23.42 -15.76
C THR A 207 19.76 22.60 -16.08
N THR A 208 20.46 22.16 -15.03
CA THR A 208 21.59 21.23 -15.15
C THR A 208 21.20 19.90 -14.54
N VAL A 209 21.11 18.84 -15.35
CA VAL A 209 20.85 17.46 -14.91
C VAL A 209 22.16 16.67 -14.90
N THR A 210 22.54 16.17 -13.73
CA THR A 210 23.74 15.35 -13.50
C THR A 210 23.34 13.92 -13.14
N TRP A 211 23.88 12.95 -13.89
CA TRP A 211 23.74 11.53 -13.58
C TRP A 211 25.07 11.00 -13.04
N ARG A 212 25.05 10.38 -11.87
CA ARG A 212 26.18 9.64 -11.26
C ARG A 212 25.87 8.16 -11.22
N LEU A 213 26.83 7.35 -11.65
CA LEU A 213 26.78 5.89 -11.62
C LEU A 213 27.89 5.38 -10.71
N GLU A 214 27.53 4.73 -9.61
CA GLU A 214 28.47 4.18 -8.64
C GLU A 214 28.36 2.64 -8.63
N PRO A 215 29.45 1.90 -8.90
CA PRO A 215 29.41 0.44 -8.88
C PRO A 215 29.18 -0.12 -7.48
N LEU A 216 28.30 -1.12 -7.37
CA LEU A 216 28.02 -1.87 -6.16
C LEU A 216 28.41 -3.35 -6.30
N PRO A 217 28.67 -4.07 -5.18
CA PRO A 217 28.93 -5.51 -5.21
C PRO A 217 27.80 -6.31 -5.87
N GLY A 218 28.18 -7.38 -6.56
CA GLY A 218 27.23 -8.25 -7.28
C GLY A 218 26.88 -7.79 -8.69
N GLY A 219 27.63 -6.84 -9.26
CA GLY A 219 27.36 -6.31 -10.59
C GLY A 219 26.16 -5.36 -10.63
N ARG A 220 25.89 -4.67 -9.51
CA ARG A 220 24.80 -3.70 -9.35
C ARG A 220 25.34 -2.28 -9.48
N THR A 221 24.46 -1.30 -9.67
CA THR A 221 24.83 0.11 -9.80
C THR A 221 23.91 0.98 -8.94
N TRP A 222 24.48 1.88 -8.14
CA TRP A 222 23.76 2.97 -7.52
C TRP A 222 23.73 4.16 -8.50
N VAL A 223 22.53 4.55 -8.93
CA VAL A 223 22.34 5.68 -9.83
C VAL A 223 21.81 6.85 -9.03
N THR A 224 22.46 8.01 -9.16
CA THR A 224 21.97 9.27 -8.59
C THR A 224 21.76 10.29 -9.70
N LEU A 225 20.54 10.79 -9.81
CA LEU A 225 20.15 11.90 -10.65
C LEU A 225 20.03 13.15 -9.79
N ARG A 226 20.64 14.24 -10.25
CA ARG A 226 20.61 15.54 -9.59
C ARG A 226 20.29 16.63 -10.61
N GLU A 227 19.17 17.31 -10.46
CA GLU A 227 18.81 18.48 -11.26
C GLU A 227 18.97 19.77 -10.45
N GLU A 228 19.61 20.78 -11.03
CA GLU A 228 19.84 22.10 -10.44
C GLU A 228 19.33 23.20 -11.38
N GLY A 229 18.90 24.34 -10.84
CA GLY A 229 18.44 25.49 -11.63
C GLY A 229 16.96 25.51 -11.98
N LEU A 230 16.15 24.64 -11.35
CA LEU A 230 14.71 24.59 -11.52
C LEU A 230 14.03 25.87 -11.02
N THR A 231 13.11 26.41 -11.83
CA THR A 231 12.15 27.43 -11.38
C THR A 231 11.04 26.78 -10.59
N CYS A 232 10.33 27.57 -9.79
CA CYS A 232 9.29 27.01 -8.92
C CYS A 232 8.04 26.52 -9.69
N ASP A 233 7.86 26.97 -10.94
CA ASP A 233 6.79 26.52 -11.85
C ASP A 233 7.08 25.17 -12.53
N ALA A 234 8.36 24.78 -12.60
CA ALA A 234 8.82 23.54 -13.25
C ALA A 234 8.72 22.31 -12.33
N ILE A 235 8.28 22.49 -11.09
CA ILE A 235 8.38 21.48 -10.04
C ILE A 235 7.33 20.37 -10.20
N ASP A 236 6.20 20.65 -10.85
CA ASP A 236 5.21 19.61 -11.12
C ASP A 236 5.74 18.51 -12.07
N ASN A 237 6.87 18.73 -12.77
CA ASN A 237 7.58 17.71 -13.57
C ASN A 237 8.35 16.66 -12.72
N HIS A 238 8.41 16.79 -11.39
CA HIS A 238 9.30 15.99 -10.52
C HIS A 238 8.89 14.56 -10.25
N LEU A 239 7.61 14.19 -10.45
CA LEU A 239 7.23 12.76 -10.46
C LEU A 239 7.92 12.05 -11.63
N GLY A 240 8.11 12.78 -12.75
CA GLY A 240 8.79 12.29 -13.93
C GLY A 240 10.19 11.74 -13.66
N TRP A 241 11.02 12.37 -12.81
CA TRP A 241 12.38 11.87 -12.60
C TRP A 241 12.46 10.56 -11.83
N HIS A 242 11.59 10.34 -10.85
CA HIS A 242 11.50 9.04 -10.19
C HIS A 242 10.99 7.99 -11.19
N ASP A 243 9.93 8.32 -11.91
CA ASP A 243 9.34 7.49 -12.96
C ASP A 243 10.38 7.11 -14.03
N TRP A 244 11.24 8.05 -14.42
CA TRP A 244 12.32 7.86 -15.40
C TRP A 244 13.46 7.00 -14.84
N LEU A 245 13.85 7.19 -13.57
CA LEU A 245 14.85 6.33 -12.92
C LEU A 245 14.34 4.89 -12.80
N VAL A 246 13.07 4.71 -12.47
CA VAL A 246 12.46 3.38 -12.43
C VAL A 246 12.34 2.82 -13.85
N ALA A 247 11.89 3.59 -14.84
CA ALA A 247 11.82 3.15 -16.23
C ALA A 247 13.19 2.72 -16.79
N LEU A 248 14.24 3.49 -16.49
CA LEU A 248 15.64 3.12 -16.78
C LEU A 248 16.00 1.81 -16.08
N ALA A 249 15.70 1.66 -14.78
CA ALA A 249 15.95 0.42 -14.06
C ALA A 249 15.19 -0.77 -14.66
N LEU A 250 13.95 -0.59 -15.10
CA LEU A 250 13.13 -1.62 -15.75
C LEU A 250 13.70 -2.06 -17.11
N GLU A 251 14.36 -1.15 -17.82
CA GLU A 251 14.98 -1.43 -19.13
C GLU A 251 16.34 -2.11 -18.99
N VAL A 252 17.14 -1.63 -18.04
CA VAL A 252 18.54 -2.07 -17.90
C VAL A 252 18.64 -3.33 -17.04
N ALA A 253 17.87 -3.41 -15.96
CA ALA A 253 17.84 -4.58 -15.08
C ALA A 253 16.76 -5.58 -15.54
N ARG A 254 16.76 -6.76 -14.92
CA ARG A 254 15.59 -7.66 -14.91
C ARG A 254 14.79 -7.37 -13.63
N PRO A 255 13.90 -6.37 -13.64
CA PRO A 255 13.22 -5.93 -12.44
C PRO A 255 12.40 -7.07 -11.83
N ARG A 256 12.54 -7.21 -10.52
CA ARG A 256 11.77 -8.16 -9.71
C ARG A 256 11.40 -7.50 -8.40
N ILE A 257 10.15 -7.67 -7.99
CA ILE A 257 9.69 -7.35 -6.66
C ILE A 257 9.95 -8.59 -5.82
N ARG A 258 10.70 -8.45 -4.72
CA ARG A 258 10.99 -9.56 -3.80
C ARG A 258 10.58 -9.16 -2.39
N GLN A 259 9.68 -9.94 -1.80
CA GLN A 259 9.21 -9.79 -0.43
C GLN A 259 9.52 -11.06 0.36
N THR A 260 9.65 -10.95 1.69
CA THR A 260 9.93 -12.10 2.54
C THR A 260 9.27 -11.99 3.91
N VAL A 261 8.92 -13.13 4.49
CA VAL A 261 8.43 -13.24 5.87
C VAL A 261 8.92 -14.53 6.52
N ALA A 262 9.26 -14.45 7.81
CA ALA A 262 9.55 -15.63 8.63
C ALA A 262 8.28 -16.03 9.39
N ILE A 263 7.92 -17.30 9.32
CA ILE A 263 6.71 -17.87 9.92
C ILE A 263 7.13 -18.95 10.92
N ALA A 264 6.65 -18.86 12.17
CA ALA A 264 6.90 -19.83 13.23
C ALA A 264 6.07 -21.12 13.10
N ALA A 265 6.00 -21.66 11.89
CA ALA A 265 5.32 -22.91 11.56
C ALA A 265 6.14 -23.68 10.49
N PRO A 266 6.17 -25.02 10.54
CA PRO A 266 6.86 -25.84 9.53
C PRO A 266 6.14 -25.77 8.16
N PRO A 267 6.83 -26.10 7.05
CA PRO A 267 6.30 -25.90 5.70
C PRO A 267 4.96 -26.61 5.42
N ASP A 268 4.75 -27.80 6.00
CA ASP A 268 3.49 -28.56 5.92
C ASP A 268 2.30 -27.80 6.52
N ARG A 269 2.53 -26.92 7.51
CA ARG A 269 1.51 -26.04 8.08
C ARG A 269 1.32 -24.74 7.31
N VAL A 270 2.36 -24.25 6.64
CA VAL A 270 2.29 -23.03 5.81
C VAL A 270 1.65 -23.35 4.46
N TRP A 271 1.92 -24.54 3.91
CA TRP A 271 1.52 -24.92 2.57
C TRP A 271 0.02 -24.82 2.29
N PRO A 272 -0.91 -25.22 3.18
CA PRO A 272 -2.35 -25.04 2.94
C PRO A 272 -2.76 -23.59 2.67
N TRP A 273 -2.01 -22.60 3.16
CA TRP A 273 -2.26 -21.19 2.93
C TRP A 273 -1.72 -20.68 1.59
N VAL A 274 -0.80 -21.41 0.96
CA VAL A 274 -0.10 -20.99 -0.27
C VAL A 274 -0.47 -21.89 -1.46
N GLY A 275 -0.50 -23.20 -1.25
CA GLY A 275 -0.74 -24.22 -2.25
C GLY A 275 -2.19 -24.67 -2.37
N ALA A 276 -3.15 -23.93 -1.80
CA ALA A 276 -4.58 -24.18 -1.98
C ALA A 276 -5.34 -22.87 -2.25
N GLU A 277 -6.36 -22.94 -3.10
CA GLU A 277 -7.16 -21.77 -3.49
C GLU A 277 -7.79 -21.08 -2.28
N GLU A 278 -8.40 -21.87 -1.40
CA GLU A 278 -9.07 -21.36 -0.19
C GLU A 278 -8.10 -20.60 0.71
N GLY A 279 -6.91 -21.15 0.94
CA GLY A 279 -5.87 -20.50 1.74
C GLY A 279 -5.37 -19.21 1.12
N LEU A 280 -5.09 -19.21 -0.19
CA LEU A 280 -4.63 -18.04 -0.93
C LEU A 280 -5.63 -16.87 -0.84
N ARG A 281 -6.92 -17.15 -1.01
CA ARG A 281 -7.98 -16.13 -0.94
C ARG A 281 -8.10 -15.43 0.41
N ARG A 282 -7.57 -16.01 1.50
CA ARG A 282 -7.68 -15.44 2.85
C ARG A 282 -6.66 -14.33 3.12
N TRP A 283 -5.59 -14.24 2.34
CA TRP A 283 -4.52 -13.24 2.55
C TRP A 283 -4.11 -12.50 1.27
N TYR A 284 -4.46 -13.00 0.09
CA TYR A 284 -4.31 -12.25 -1.14
C TYR A 284 -5.35 -11.13 -1.17
N ALA A 285 -4.92 -9.86 -1.06
CA ALA A 285 -5.86 -8.75 -1.20
C ALA A 285 -6.31 -8.67 -2.67
N GLY A 286 -7.62 -8.82 -2.91
CA GLY A 286 -8.23 -9.02 -4.23
C GLY A 286 -8.90 -10.40 -4.38
N SER A 287 -9.32 -10.76 -5.59
CA SER A 287 -9.76 -12.10 -5.93
C SER A 287 -8.63 -12.90 -6.57
N ILE A 288 -8.45 -14.14 -6.13
CA ILE A 288 -7.52 -15.10 -6.73
C ILE A 288 -8.23 -16.45 -6.85
N HIS A 289 -8.19 -17.00 -8.06
CA HIS A 289 -8.75 -18.30 -8.40
C HIS A 289 -7.66 -19.10 -9.11
N LEU A 290 -7.24 -20.20 -8.52
CA LEU A 290 -6.31 -21.13 -9.15
C LEU A 290 -6.49 -22.53 -8.59
N ARG A 291 -6.23 -23.53 -9.42
CA ARG A 291 -6.02 -24.90 -8.95
C ARG A 291 -4.51 -25.15 -8.83
N PRO A 292 -4.01 -25.73 -7.72
CA PRO A 292 -2.59 -25.92 -7.48
C PRO A 292 -2.02 -27.12 -8.26
N GLU A 293 -2.27 -27.13 -9.56
CA GLU A 293 -1.81 -28.16 -10.49
C GLU A 293 -1.18 -27.45 -11.69
N ALA A 294 0.02 -27.87 -12.09
CA ALA A 294 0.70 -27.29 -13.24
C ALA A 294 -0.19 -27.35 -14.49
N GLY A 295 -0.25 -26.26 -15.23
CA GLY A 295 -1.13 -26.07 -16.39
C GLY A 295 -2.53 -25.56 -16.05
N SER A 296 -2.96 -25.57 -14.79
CA SER A 296 -4.29 -25.06 -14.41
C SER A 296 -4.46 -23.57 -14.65
N PRO A 297 -5.68 -23.09 -14.98
CA PRO A 297 -5.95 -21.67 -15.17
C PRO A 297 -5.82 -20.89 -13.85
N VAL A 298 -5.37 -19.64 -13.97
CA VAL A 298 -5.33 -18.65 -12.90
C VAL A 298 -6.17 -17.46 -13.32
N ALA A 299 -7.03 -16.97 -12.43
CA ALA A 299 -7.71 -15.69 -12.57
C ALA A 299 -7.44 -14.83 -11.35
N LEU A 300 -7.11 -13.57 -11.59
CA LEU A 300 -6.80 -12.57 -10.59
C LEU A 300 -7.77 -11.40 -10.76
N GLY A 301 -8.15 -10.74 -9.68
CA GLY A 301 -8.93 -9.51 -9.72
C GLY A 301 -8.51 -8.55 -8.62
N GLU A 302 -8.27 -7.29 -8.97
CA GLU A 302 -7.82 -6.27 -8.02
C GLU A 302 -8.24 -4.90 -8.57
N ASP A 303 -8.88 -4.07 -7.75
CA ASP A 303 -9.30 -2.70 -8.09
C ASP A 303 -10.04 -2.57 -9.45
N GLY A 304 -11.00 -3.47 -9.69
CA GLY A 304 -11.78 -3.50 -10.93
C GLY A 304 -11.04 -4.05 -12.15
N ARG A 305 -9.73 -4.37 -12.04
CA ARG A 305 -8.93 -5.00 -13.09
C ARG A 305 -8.95 -6.51 -12.95
N GLN A 306 -8.80 -7.21 -14.07
CA GLN A 306 -8.71 -8.67 -14.11
C GLN A 306 -7.39 -9.11 -14.72
N GLY A 307 -6.82 -10.19 -14.19
CA GLY A 307 -5.66 -10.88 -14.74
C GLY A 307 -6.00 -12.33 -15.05
N ARG A 308 -5.40 -12.89 -16.09
CA ARG A 308 -5.55 -14.30 -16.48
C ARG A 308 -4.19 -14.94 -16.69
N GLY A 309 -4.08 -16.22 -16.38
CA GLY A 309 -2.80 -16.90 -16.39
C GLY A 309 -2.90 -18.40 -16.25
N ARG A 310 -1.75 -19.03 -15.97
CA ARG A 310 -1.64 -20.45 -15.65
C ARG A 310 -0.66 -20.69 -14.52
N VAL A 311 -0.95 -21.72 -13.75
CA VAL A 311 0.01 -22.31 -12.83
C VAL A 311 1.10 -22.98 -13.66
N VAL A 312 2.35 -22.59 -13.41
CA VAL A 312 3.53 -23.05 -14.15
C VAL A 312 4.14 -24.25 -13.45
N GLU A 313 4.30 -24.18 -12.12
CA GLU A 313 4.97 -25.20 -11.34
C GLU A 313 4.39 -25.23 -9.93
N VAL A 314 4.16 -26.44 -9.42
CA VAL A 314 3.76 -26.67 -8.04
C VAL A 314 4.63 -27.78 -7.48
N VAL A 315 5.39 -27.47 -6.44
CA VAL A 315 6.13 -28.44 -5.64
C VAL A 315 5.56 -28.34 -4.23
N PRO A 316 4.81 -29.36 -3.76
CA PRO A 316 4.24 -29.36 -2.41
C PRO A 316 5.24 -28.95 -1.35
N GLU A 317 4.78 -28.12 -0.41
CA GLU A 317 5.56 -27.58 0.72
C GLU A 317 6.78 -26.72 0.35
N ARG A 318 6.95 -26.37 -0.94
CA ARG A 318 8.17 -25.71 -1.42
C ARG A 318 7.92 -24.57 -2.40
N LEU A 319 7.08 -24.75 -3.41
CA LEU A 319 7.02 -23.81 -4.53
C LEU A 319 5.63 -23.77 -5.15
N LEU A 320 5.08 -22.56 -5.26
CA LEU A 320 3.99 -22.25 -6.18
C LEU A 320 4.49 -21.20 -7.16
N ARG A 321 4.45 -21.51 -8.46
CA ARG A 321 4.76 -20.58 -9.55
C ARG A 321 3.57 -20.47 -10.47
N PHE A 322 3.17 -19.25 -10.79
CA PHE A 322 2.18 -18.99 -11.83
C PHE A 322 2.57 -17.78 -12.67
N ALA A 323 2.17 -17.80 -13.93
CA ALA A 323 2.39 -16.74 -14.90
C ALA A 323 1.05 -16.16 -15.35
N TRP A 324 0.96 -14.84 -15.52
CA TRP A 324 -0.29 -14.15 -15.80
C TRP A 324 -0.07 -12.85 -16.59
N THR A 325 -1.12 -12.40 -17.28
CA THR A 325 -1.22 -11.11 -17.99
C THR A 325 -2.52 -10.39 -17.58
N GLU A 326 -2.61 -9.09 -17.84
CA GLU A 326 -3.86 -8.34 -17.64
C GLU A 326 -4.87 -8.70 -18.74
N ALA A 327 -6.15 -8.81 -18.37
CA ALA A 327 -7.20 -9.43 -19.19
C ALA A 327 -7.54 -8.69 -20.50
N GLU A 328 -7.01 -7.48 -20.70
CA GLU A 328 -7.09 -6.75 -21.98
C GLU A 328 -6.24 -7.41 -23.08
N SER A 329 -5.33 -8.34 -22.75
CA SER A 329 -4.31 -8.86 -23.68
C SER A 329 -4.76 -10.00 -24.62
N GLY A 330 -6.06 -10.30 -24.74
CA GLY A 330 -6.61 -11.19 -25.77
C GLY A 330 -6.10 -12.65 -25.82
N TRP A 331 -5.44 -13.17 -24.77
CA TRP A 331 -4.73 -14.46 -24.82
C TRP A 331 -5.64 -15.69 -24.59
N SER A 332 -5.55 -16.69 -25.47
CA SER A 332 -6.37 -17.92 -25.44
C SER A 332 -5.67 -19.17 -26.05
N GLY A 333 -4.53 -19.66 -25.52
CA GLY A 333 -3.96 -20.97 -25.93
C GLY A 333 -2.59 -21.37 -25.32
N PRO A 334 -2.13 -22.65 -25.40
CA PRO A 334 -0.82 -23.12 -24.89
C PRO A 334 0.29 -22.95 -25.97
N GLU A 335 1.62 -22.85 -25.74
CA GLU A 335 2.56 -23.09 -24.62
C GLU A 335 3.60 -21.95 -24.51
N LEU A 336 4.27 -21.79 -23.34
CA LEU A 336 5.37 -20.83 -23.12
C LEU A 336 6.71 -21.47 -23.50
N PRO A 337 7.51 -20.90 -24.44
CA PRO A 337 8.44 -19.82 -24.07
C PRO A 337 8.69 -18.76 -25.18
N GLY A 338 8.68 -17.47 -24.82
CA GLY A 338 9.32 -16.39 -25.59
C GLY A 338 8.71 -16.02 -26.96
N ALA A 339 7.43 -15.67 -27.04
CA ALA A 339 6.85 -15.01 -28.21
C ALA A 339 5.58 -14.26 -27.73
N GLY A 340 5.32 -12.99 -28.05
CA GLY A 340 5.59 -12.32 -29.32
C GLY A 340 4.25 -11.96 -29.95
N THR A 341 3.48 -11.10 -29.28
CA THR A 341 2.29 -10.41 -29.82
C THR A 341 2.13 -9.11 -29.03
N GLU A 342 1.45 -8.12 -29.61
CA GLU A 342 1.42 -6.68 -29.29
C GLU A 342 1.06 -6.27 -27.82
N GLY A 343 1.00 -7.20 -26.86
CA GLY A 343 0.66 -6.96 -25.44
C GLY A 343 1.74 -7.31 -24.41
N GLY A 344 2.96 -7.70 -24.82
CA GLY A 344 4.04 -8.08 -23.91
C GLY A 344 3.93 -9.48 -23.30
N GLY A 345 5.05 -10.01 -22.79
CA GLY A 345 5.12 -11.36 -22.20
C GLY A 345 4.54 -11.43 -20.77
N PRO A 346 4.18 -12.62 -20.27
CA PRO A 346 3.50 -12.73 -18.98
C PRO A 346 4.40 -12.35 -17.81
N LEU A 347 3.79 -11.72 -16.82
CA LEU A 347 4.36 -11.56 -15.49
C LEU A 347 4.38 -12.92 -14.79
N GLN A 348 5.31 -13.10 -13.86
CA GLN A 348 5.49 -14.33 -13.11
C GLN A 348 5.54 -14.07 -11.62
N THR A 349 4.64 -14.70 -10.88
CA THR A 349 4.63 -14.71 -9.41
C THR A 349 5.12 -16.06 -8.91
N VAL A 350 6.08 -16.03 -8.00
CA VAL A 350 6.69 -17.20 -7.38
C VAL A 350 6.58 -17.06 -5.86
N ILE A 351 6.03 -18.08 -5.20
CA ILE A 351 6.02 -18.19 -3.74
C ILE A 351 6.86 -19.41 -3.37
N GLU A 352 7.96 -19.19 -2.66
CA GLU A 352 8.92 -20.22 -2.23
C GLU A 352 8.89 -20.36 -0.71
N LEU A 353 8.82 -21.60 -0.23
CA LEU A 353 8.92 -21.97 1.17
C LEU A 353 10.28 -22.63 1.39
N GLN A 354 11.04 -22.14 2.35
CA GLN A 354 12.30 -22.73 2.78
C GLN A 354 12.24 -23.03 4.28
N PRO A 355 12.50 -24.28 4.72
CA PRO A 355 12.60 -24.60 6.14
C PRO A 355 13.70 -23.75 6.83
N GLU A 356 13.37 -23.15 7.98
CA GLU A 356 14.31 -22.38 8.80
C GLU A 356 14.14 -22.77 10.28
N GLY A 357 14.99 -23.71 10.73
CA GLY A 357 14.89 -24.26 12.08
C GLY A 357 13.57 -25.02 12.28
N ARG A 358 12.70 -24.52 13.19
CA ARG A 358 11.34 -25.03 13.42
C ARG A 358 10.25 -24.28 12.63
N GLY A 359 10.63 -23.25 11.88
CA GLY A 359 9.73 -22.40 11.11
C GLY A 359 9.98 -22.49 9.61
N THR A 360 9.38 -21.57 8.87
CA THR A 360 9.48 -21.46 7.40
C THR A 360 9.77 -20.03 7.01
N ARG A 361 10.78 -19.83 6.17
CA ARG A 361 10.98 -18.59 5.43
C ARG A 361 10.16 -18.65 4.15
N VAL A 362 9.26 -17.69 3.97
CA VAL A 362 8.51 -17.53 2.73
C VAL A 362 9.14 -16.40 1.93
N TRP A 363 9.39 -16.64 0.65
CA TRP A 363 9.78 -15.64 -0.34
C TRP A 363 8.69 -15.49 -1.37
N LEU A 364 8.34 -14.24 -1.67
CA LEU A 364 7.49 -13.91 -2.80
C LEU A 364 8.31 -13.12 -3.81
N THR A 365 8.35 -13.60 -5.05
CA THR A 365 9.04 -12.95 -6.16
C THR A 365 8.06 -12.71 -7.29
N HIS A 366 7.89 -11.45 -7.68
CA HIS A 366 7.13 -11.05 -8.86
C HIS A 366 8.11 -10.49 -9.90
N SER A 367 8.10 -11.01 -11.13
CA SER A 367 9.10 -10.71 -12.16
C SER A 367 8.50 -10.73 -13.56
N GLY A 368 9.26 -10.27 -14.57
CA GLY A 368 8.85 -10.31 -15.96
C GLY A 368 8.39 -8.99 -16.55
N PHE A 369 8.55 -7.88 -15.81
CA PHE A 369 8.13 -6.56 -16.25
C PHE A 369 8.91 -6.06 -17.47
N GLU A 370 10.13 -6.56 -17.70
CA GLU A 370 10.94 -6.25 -18.89
C GLU A 370 10.30 -6.75 -20.19
N ARG A 371 9.34 -7.69 -20.10
CA ARG A 371 8.62 -8.24 -21.25
C ARG A 371 7.37 -7.45 -21.61
N LEU A 372 6.95 -6.51 -20.77
CA LEU A 372 5.79 -5.65 -21.06
C LEU A 372 6.16 -4.57 -22.10
N PRO A 373 5.19 -4.04 -22.86
CA PRO A 373 5.40 -2.86 -23.71
C PRO A 373 5.98 -1.71 -22.89
N ALA A 374 6.80 -0.84 -23.50
CA ALA A 374 7.40 0.28 -22.78
C ALA A 374 6.33 1.25 -22.25
N GLU A 375 5.29 1.48 -23.05
CA GLU A 375 4.09 2.23 -22.66
C GLU A 375 3.34 1.47 -21.55
N GLY A 376 3.07 2.14 -20.43
CA GLY A 376 2.39 1.56 -19.27
C GLY A 376 3.25 0.63 -18.38
N ARG A 377 4.44 0.18 -18.80
CA ARG A 377 5.32 -0.72 -18.02
C ARG A 377 5.52 -0.27 -16.58
N LEU A 378 5.86 1.00 -16.42
CA LEU A 378 6.15 1.61 -15.13
C LEU A 378 4.91 1.60 -14.23
N GLU A 379 3.75 1.94 -14.79
CA GLU A 379 2.49 1.96 -14.05
C GLU A 379 2.16 0.56 -13.52
N VAL A 380 2.32 -0.48 -14.35
CA VAL A 380 2.12 -1.87 -13.94
C VAL A 380 3.11 -2.27 -12.83
N PHE A 381 4.40 -1.96 -13.00
CA PHE A 381 5.42 -2.28 -12.00
C PHE A 381 5.16 -1.59 -10.66
N GLU A 382 4.93 -0.27 -10.66
CA GLU A 382 4.67 0.50 -9.43
C GLU A 382 3.38 0.07 -8.76
N ARG A 383 2.33 -0.23 -9.54
CA ARG A 383 1.09 -0.79 -9.00
C ARG A 383 1.35 -2.12 -8.31
N CYS A 384 2.04 -3.07 -8.96
CA CYS A 384 2.38 -4.34 -8.35
C CYS A 384 3.30 -4.19 -7.14
N ARG A 385 4.27 -3.28 -7.19
CA ARG A 385 5.19 -2.98 -6.07
C ARG A 385 4.41 -2.47 -4.89
N ARG A 386 3.50 -1.52 -5.10
CA ARG A 386 2.59 -1.00 -4.07
C ARG A 386 1.65 -2.08 -3.57
N ALA A 387 1.01 -2.86 -4.43
CA ALA A 387 0.13 -3.95 -4.00
C ALA A 387 0.84 -4.96 -3.06
N TRP A 388 2.12 -5.26 -3.34
CA TRP A 388 2.94 -6.13 -2.48
C TRP A 388 3.56 -5.42 -1.26
N ALA A 389 3.75 -4.09 -1.29
CA ALA A 389 4.37 -3.30 -0.22
C ALA A 389 3.37 -2.62 0.73
N ALA A 390 2.18 -2.26 0.25
CA ALA A 390 1.20 -1.39 0.91
C ALA A 390 0.45 -2.06 2.05
N GLY A 391 0.59 -3.37 2.26
CA GLY A 391 -0.06 -3.99 3.41
C GLY A 391 0.22 -5.46 3.49
N ASP A 392 0.63 -5.90 4.67
CA ASP A 392 0.05 -7.02 5.40
C ASP A 392 -0.24 -8.36 4.71
N ARG A 393 -0.04 -8.60 3.41
CA ARG A 393 -0.37 -9.86 2.72
C ARG A 393 0.47 -10.99 3.29
N LEU A 394 1.80 -10.83 3.28
CA LEU A 394 2.71 -11.79 3.89
C LEU A 394 2.58 -11.82 5.43
N GLN A 395 2.17 -10.72 6.07
CA GLN A 395 1.91 -10.71 7.51
C GLN A 395 0.58 -11.39 7.89
N ALA A 396 -0.43 -11.32 7.03
CA ALA A 396 -1.70 -12.02 7.14
C ALA A 396 -1.49 -13.52 6.91
N LEU A 397 -0.73 -13.88 5.87
CA LEU A 397 -0.24 -15.25 5.69
C LEU A 397 0.48 -15.73 6.97
N LYS A 398 1.40 -14.95 7.53
CA LYS A 398 2.08 -15.27 8.78
C LYS A 398 1.10 -15.50 9.93
N ARG A 399 0.16 -14.58 10.17
CA ARG A 399 -0.86 -14.69 11.24
C ARG A 399 -1.73 -15.94 11.09
N LEU A 400 -2.18 -16.23 9.87
CA LEU A 400 -2.99 -17.42 9.55
C LEU A 400 -2.18 -18.71 9.76
N ALA A 401 -0.95 -18.76 9.24
CA ALA A 401 -0.10 -19.94 9.29
C ALA A 401 0.48 -20.23 10.69
N GLU A 402 0.75 -19.21 11.51
CA GLU A 402 1.15 -19.38 12.91
C GLU A 402 0.00 -19.74 13.84
N GLY A 403 -1.24 -19.75 13.32
CA GLY A 403 -2.41 -20.17 14.08
C GLY A 403 -2.93 -19.09 15.04
N ALA A 404 -2.91 -17.82 14.64
CA ALA A 404 -3.69 -16.78 15.32
C ALA A 404 -5.20 -16.89 14.98
N MET A 405 -5.78 -18.09 15.09
CA MET A 405 -7.18 -18.20 15.49
C MET A 405 -7.16 -18.02 17.01
N GLU A 406 -7.20 -16.78 17.49
CA GLU A 406 -7.37 -16.56 18.92
C GLU A 406 -8.68 -17.25 19.34
N PRO A 407 -8.65 -18.16 20.33
CA PRO A 407 -9.88 -18.74 20.83
C PRO A 407 -10.74 -17.60 21.38
N ILE A 408 -11.95 -17.44 20.85
CA ILE A 408 -12.92 -16.47 21.38
C ILE A 408 -13.20 -16.86 22.83
N ARG A 409 -12.74 -16.03 23.77
CA ARG A 409 -13.02 -16.20 25.20
C ARG A 409 -14.20 -15.32 25.59
N LEU A 410 -15.37 -15.93 25.70
CA LEU A 410 -16.56 -15.25 26.18
C LEU A 410 -16.74 -15.49 27.68
N HIS A 411 -16.72 -14.43 28.49
CA HIS A 411 -17.05 -14.48 29.90
C HIS A 411 -18.57 -14.38 30.09
N LEU A 412 -19.21 -15.49 30.43
CA LEU A 412 -20.64 -15.56 30.68
C LEU A 412 -20.92 -15.58 32.18
N ASN A 413 -21.80 -14.68 32.65
CA ASN A 413 -22.32 -14.71 34.02
C ASN A 413 -23.44 -15.77 34.16
N ALA A 414 -23.10 -17.02 33.87
CA ALA A 414 -24.02 -18.15 33.88
C ALA A 414 -23.31 -19.40 34.45
N ARG A 415 -24.10 -20.33 35.00
CA ARG A 415 -23.59 -21.63 35.43
C ARG A 415 -23.16 -22.46 34.21
N ARG A 416 -22.07 -23.23 34.32
CA ARG A 416 -21.53 -24.05 33.21
C ARG A 416 -22.58 -25.01 32.65
N GLU A 417 -23.45 -25.53 33.51
CA GLU A 417 -24.55 -26.43 33.15
C GLU A 417 -25.56 -25.75 32.22
N HIS A 418 -25.84 -24.45 32.41
CA HIS A 418 -26.75 -23.70 31.53
C HIS A 418 -26.11 -23.41 30.18
N VAL A 419 -24.82 -23.06 30.17
CA VAL A 419 -24.08 -22.84 28.92
C VAL A 419 -23.97 -24.14 28.14
N PHE A 420 -23.64 -25.24 28.80
CA PHE A 420 -23.60 -26.57 28.18
C PHE A 420 -24.98 -26.95 27.62
N ALA A 421 -26.05 -26.78 28.40
CA ALA A 421 -27.41 -27.06 27.96
C ALA A 421 -27.83 -26.22 26.75
N ALA A 422 -27.38 -24.97 26.62
CA ALA A 422 -27.69 -24.12 25.47
C ALA A 422 -27.15 -24.69 24.15
N TRP A 423 -26.09 -25.49 24.18
CA TRP A 423 -25.51 -26.14 22.99
C TRP A 423 -26.01 -27.56 22.74
N THR A 424 -26.71 -28.17 23.70
CA THR A 424 -27.07 -29.60 23.65
C THR A 424 -28.57 -29.87 23.75
N ARG A 425 -29.39 -28.88 24.10
CA ARG A 425 -30.84 -29.03 24.21
C ARG A 425 -31.54 -28.36 23.02
N PRO A 426 -32.31 -29.11 22.20
CA PRO A 426 -32.95 -28.56 21.01
C PRO A 426 -33.88 -27.39 21.35
N GLU A 427 -34.62 -27.47 22.46
CA GLU A 427 -35.54 -26.42 22.90
C GLU A 427 -34.84 -25.11 23.28
N LEU A 428 -33.56 -25.16 23.70
CA LEU A 428 -32.76 -23.97 24.00
C LEU A 428 -32.06 -23.42 22.75
N LEU A 429 -31.64 -24.29 21.84
CA LEU A 429 -31.09 -23.91 20.54
C LEU A 429 -32.13 -23.12 19.72
N VAL A 430 -33.36 -23.60 19.63
CA VAL A 430 -34.44 -22.87 18.93
C VAL A 430 -34.65 -21.48 19.52
N ARG A 431 -34.65 -21.36 20.85
CA ARG A 431 -34.79 -20.06 21.53
C ARG A 431 -33.65 -19.09 21.25
N TRP A 432 -32.44 -19.59 21.05
CA TRP A 432 -31.28 -18.75 20.73
C TRP A 432 -31.34 -18.25 19.28
N TRP A 433 -31.75 -19.10 18.35
CA TRP A 433 -31.66 -18.82 16.92
C TRP A 433 -32.92 -18.18 16.31
N GLY A 434 -34.05 -18.17 17.01
CA GLY A 434 -35.26 -17.43 16.64
C GLY A 434 -36.52 -18.31 16.52
N PRO A 435 -37.71 -17.69 16.39
CA PRO A 435 -39.00 -18.38 16.47
C PRO A 435 -39.22 -19.42 15.36
N ASP A 436 -38.60 -19.24 14.19
CA ASP A 436 -38.77 -20.12 13.02
C ASP A 436 -37.65 -21.16 12.86
N ALA A 437 -36.78 -21.30 13.88
CA ALA A 437 -35.72 -22.29 13.88
C ALA A 437 -36.24 -23.68 14.29
N GLN A 438 -35.73 -24.74 13.65
CA GLN A 438 -35.96 -26.12 14.07
C GLN A 438 -34.62 -26.77 14.39
N ALA A 439 -34.55 -27.46 15.53
CA ALA A 439 -33.35 -28.15 15.99
C ALA A 439 -33.63 -29.63 16.25
N GLU A 440 -32.86 -30.51 15.62
CA GLU A 440 -32.78 -31.93 15.92
C GLU A 440 -31.39 -32.22 16.49
N VAL A 441 -31.33 -32.89 17.65
CA VAL A 441 -30.06 -33.15 18.35
C VAL A 441 -29.95 -34.64 18.72
N ASP A 442 -29.01 -35.35 18.12
CA ASP A 442 -28.56 -36.68 18.56
C ASP A 442 -27.32 -36.52 19.44
N LEU A 443 -27.55 -36.28 20.75
CA LEU A 443 -26.49 -35.96 21.70
C LEU A 443 -25.70 -37.21 22.14
N ARG A 444 -24.81 -37.66 21.28
CA ARG A 444 -23.80 -38.71 21.57
C ARG A 444 -22.55 -38.46 20.74
N VAL A 445 -21.41 -39.00 21.14
CA VAL A 445 -20.20 -38.94 20.29
C VAL A 445 -20.48 -39.65 18.96
N GLY A 446 -20.17 -38.99 17.84
CA GLY A 446 -20.54 -39.39 16.48
C GLY A 446 -22.00 -39.11 16.10
N GLY A 447 -22.82 -38.64 17.04
CA GLY A 447 -24.17 -38.14 16.79
C GLY A 447 -24.14 -36.80 16.09
N ARG A 448 -25.20 -36.50 15.34
CA ARG A 448 -25.33 -35.25 14.59
C ARG A 448 -26.41 -34.37 15.18
N TYR A 449 -26.25 -33.07 15.02
CA TYR A 449 -27.36 -32.16 15.18
C TYR A 449 -27.59 -31.38 13.89
N ARG A 450 -28.86 -31.17 13.58
CA ARG A 450 -29.35 -30.42 12.42
C ARG A 450 -30.12 -29.23 12.94
N LEU A 451 -29.72 -28.04 12.56
CA LEU A 451 -30.44 -26.81 12.89
C LEU A 451 -30.81 -26.11 11.58
N SER A 452 -32.10 -25.95 11.33
CA SER A 452 -32.63 -25.21 10.18
C SER A 452 -33.21 -23.87 10.62
N MET A 453 -33.01 -22.86 9.79
CA MET A 453 -33.58 -21.52 9.94
C MET A 453 -34.30 -21.18 8.65
N GLN A 454 -35.58 -20.82 8.75
CA GLN A 454 -36.37 -20.38 7.61
C GLN A 454 -36.21 -18.87 7.43
N PHE A 455 -35.86 -18.45 6.22
CA PHE A 455 -35.86 -17.05 5.81
C PHE A 455 -36.72 -16.87 4.55
N GLU A 456 -37.11 -15.63 4.26
CA GLU A 456 -37.93 -15.29 3.07
C GLU A 456 -37.28 -15.74 1.74
N TRP A 457 -35.96 -15.91 1.73
CA TRP A 457 -35.15 -16.29 0.58
C TRP A 457 -34.71 -17.78 0.57
N GLY A 458 -35.13 -18.57 1.56
CA GLY A 458 -34.83 -20.00 1.65
C GLY A 458 -34.44 -20.49 3.05
N ALA A 459 -34.26 -21.81 3.18
CA ALA A 459 -33.85 -22.43 4.43
C ALA A 459 -32.31 -22.52 4.51
N LEU A 460 -31.73 -21.96 5.58
CA LEU A 460 -30.33 -22.21 5.93
C LEU A 460 -30.29 -23.36 6.94
N VAL A 461 -29.54 -24.40 6.60
CA VAL A 461 -29.38 -25.56 7.47
C VAL A 461 -27.92 -25.72 7.82
N CYS A 462 -27.63 -25.83 9.10
CA CYS A 462 -26.30 -26.25 9.56
C CYS A 462 -26.36 -27.66 10.15
N VAL A 463 -25.30 -28.42 9.89
CA VAL A 463 -25.10 -29.78 10.37
C VAL A 463 -23.79 -29.82 11.14
N ARG A 464 -23.84 -30.39 12.34
CA ARG A 464 -22.67 -30.60 13.19
C ARG A 464 -22.60 -32.07 13.59
N GLU A 465 -21.39 -32.57 13.79
CA GLU A 465 -21.13 -33.88 14.38
C GLU A 465 -20.40 -33.71 15.71
N TYR A 466 -20.92 -34.28 16.78
CA TYR A 466 -20.28 -34.24 18.10
C TYR A 466 -19.07 -35.18 18.11
N ARG A 467 -17.88 -34.62 18.34
CA ARG A 467 -16.62 -35.35 18.46
C ARG A 467 -16.30 -35.72 19.89
N GLU A 468 -16.65 -34.85 20.84
CA GLU A 468 -16.40 -35.09 22.25
C GLU A 468 -17.48 -34.42 23.12
N ILE A 469 -17.94 -35.13 24.15
CA ILE A 469 -18.99 -34.66 25.04
C ILE A 469 -18.59 -34.99 26.49
N VAL A 470 -18.26 -33.98 27.29
CA VAL A 470 -17.96 -34.10 28.72
C VAL A 470 -18.81 -33.07 29.47
N PRO A 471 -20.04 -33.40 29.88
CA PRO A 471 -20.89 -32.46 30.61
C PRO A 471 -20.37 -32.16 32.02
N PRO A 472 -20.45 -30.91 32.52
CA PRO A 472 -20.77 -29.64 31.84
C PRO A 472 -19.49 -28.90 31.38
N GLU A 473 -18.42 -29.62 31.08
CA GLU A 473 -17.07 -29.08 31.03
C GLU A 473 -16.54 -28.80 29.62
N ARG A 474 -16.83 -29.68 28.67
CA ARG A 474 -16.24 -29.64 27.33
C ARG A 474 -17.18 -30.22 26.29
N LEU A 475 -17.25 -29.55 25.15
CA LEU A 475 -18.05 -29.97 24.01
C LEU A 475 -17.26 -29.68 22.72
N VAL A 476 -16.98 -30.70 21.92
CA VAL A 476 -16.25 -30.57 20.65
C VAL A 476 -17.15 -31.03 19.53
N PHE A 477 -17.32 -30.22 18.49
CA PHE A 477 -18.16 -30.58 17.33
C PHE A 477 -17.61 -29.98 16.03
N THR A 478 -17.97 -30.56 14.89
CA THR A 478 -17.71 -29.92 13.58
C THR A 478 -18.81 -28.92 13.26
N PHE A 479 -18.55 -27.92 12.41
CA PHE A 479 -19.59 -27.03 11.88
C PHE A 479 -19.55 -26.98 10.36
N ALA A 480 -20.66 -27.33 9.72
CA ALA A 480 -20.82 -27.20 8.28
C ALA A 480 -22.20 -26.65 7.94
N TRP A 481 -22.30 -25.94 6.82
CA TRP A 481 -23.58 -25.63 6.18
C TRP A 481 -23.99 -26.80 5.27
N GLU A 482 -25.29 -27.09 5.19
CA GLU A 482 -25.81 -28.11 4.29
C GLU A 482 -25.52 -27.71 2.83
N GLY A 483 -24.83 -28.58 2.08
CA GLY A 483 -24.38 -28.31 0.71
C GLY A 483 -22.91 -27.88 0.60
N ASP A 484 -22.25 -27.59 1.72
CA ASP A 484 -20.82 -27.26 1.77
C ASP A 484 -20.04 -28.28 2.64
N PRO A 485 -19.24 -29.17 2.02
CA PRO A 485 -18.51 -30.19 2.76
C PRO A 485 -17.27 -29.66 3.52
N SER A 486 -16.93 -28.38 3.41
CA SER A 486 -15.74 -27.75 4.06
C SER A 486 -15.90 -27.51 5.57
N GLY A 487 -16.57 -28.43 6.29
CA GLY A 487 -16.88 -28.24 7.70
C GLY A 487 -15.64 -28.12 8.60
N GLU A 488 -15.38 -26.93 9.12
CA GLU A 488 -14.30 -26.70 10.08
C GLU A 488 -14.61 -27.32 11.46
N GLU A 489 -13.59 -27.81 12.16
CA GLU A 489 -13.74 -28.31 13.54
C GLU A 489 -13.88 -27.11 14.51
N THR A 490 -15.01 -27.01 15.21
CA THR A 490 -15.21 -26.00 16.25
C THR A 490 -15.08 -26.62 17.65
N ARG A 491 -14.12 -26.13 18.43
CA ARG A 491 -13.88 -26.60 19.79
C ARG A 491 -14.44 -25.62 20.83
N VAL A 492 -15.40 -26.07 21.64
CA VAL A 492 -15.93 -25.28 22.78
C VAL A 492 -15.45 -25.89 24.10
N THR A 493 -14.62 -25.16 24.83
CA THR A 493 -14.17 -25.57 26.18
C THR A 493 -14.74 -24.61 27.21
N LEU A 494 -15.53 -25.12 28.15
CA LEU A 494 -16.13 -24.31 29.21
C LEU A 494 -15.21 -24.32 30.43
N LEU A 495 -14.47 -23.23 30.64
CA LEU A 495 -13.55 -23.09 31.78
C LEU A 495 -14.27 -22.42 32.96
N ARG A 496 -13.90 -22.78 34.20
CA ARG A 496 -14.37 -22.10 35.40
C ARG A 496 -13.67 -20.73 35.50
N GLY A 497 -14.43 -19.64 35.54
CA GLY A 497 -13.88 -18.32 35.79
C GLY A 497 -13.23 -18.26 37.18
N GLY A 498 -11.93 -18.02 37.24
CA GLY A 498 -11.25 -17.65 38.49
C GLY A 498 -11.76 -16.29 38.94
N GLY A 499 -12.34 -16.21 40.13
CA GLY A 499 -12.85 -14.96 40.69
C GLY A 499 -11.71 -14.00 41.02
N GLY A 500 -11.42 -13.07 40.12
CA GLY A 500 -10.71 -11.82 40.42
C GLY A 500 -11.75 -10.71 40.59
N GLY A 501 -11.89 -10.19 41.81
CA GLY A 501 -12.80 -9.09 42.12
C GLY A 501 -12.35 -7.78 41.45
N GLY A 502 -13.25 -7.17 40.67
CA GLY A 502 -13.11 -5.86 40.05
C GLY A 502 -14.47 -5.47 39.43
N PRO A 503 -14.84 -4.17 39.40
CA PRO A 503 -16.24 -3.74 39.50
C PRO A 503 -17.06 -4.04 38.23
N ARG A 504 -18.32 -4.43 38.46
CA ARG A 504 -19.30 -4.80 37.44
C ARG A 504 -19.75 -3.58 36.61
N PRO A 505 -19.76 -3.62 35.27
CA PRO A 505 -20.56 -2.70 34.50
C PRO A 505 -22.05 -3.08 34.63
N ARG A 506 -22.86 -2.10 35.06
CA ARG A 506 -24.32 -2.14 34.97
C ARG A 506 -24.71 -1.87 33.52
N TRP A 507 -25.55 -2.72 32.94
CA TRP A 507 -26.26 -2.39 31.71
C TRP A 507 -27.68 -1.99 32.09
N ASP A 508 -27.94 -0.69 31.97
CA ASP A 508 -29.28 -0.13 31.96
C ASP A 508 -29.91 -0.43 30.60
N THR A 509 -31.20 -0.76 30.60
CA THR A 509 -31.93 -1.15 29.38
C THR A 509 -32.82 0.01 28.96
N ARG A 510 -32.47 0.67 27.86
CA ARG A 510 -33.42 1.31 26.95
C ARG A 510 -32.93 1.20 25.52
#